data_AF-A0A9E3MSF6-F1
#
_entry.id   AF-A0A9E3MSF6-F1
#
_cell.length_a   1.000
_cell.length_b   1.000
_cell.length_c   1.000
_cell.angle_alpha   90.00
_cell.angle_beta   90.00
_cell.angle_gamma   90.00
#
_symmetry.space_group_name_H-M   'P 1'
#
loop_
_entity.id
_entity.type
_entity.pdbx_description
1 polymer ?
#
loop_
_entity_poly.entity_id
_entity_poly.type
_entity_poly.pdbx_seq_one_letter_code
_entity_poly.pdbx_strand_id
1 'polypeptide(L)'
;FVVEQATAATVPFLWELAQLPQVTCRAEIIQLLRSIAGARQWESTAAVYPKLLNHRENPVVWERQARQAVRAKSGALSRLMADDDIEIAHATTELARTLDE
;
A
#
# COMPACT_ATOMS: atom_id res chain seq x y z
N PHE A 1 -15.07 -3.74 -6.44
CA PHE A 1 -14.54 -2.65 -7.29
C PHE A 1 -13.21 -3.11 -7.85
N VAL A 2 -13.14 -3.31 -9.16
CA VAL A 2 -11.94 -3.76 -9.88
C VAL A 2 -11.02 -2.55 -10.06
N VAL A 3 -10.00 -2.44 -9.22
CA VAL A 3 -8.93 -1.43 -9.30
C VAL A 3 -7.71 -2.05 -10.01
N GLU A 4 -7.91 -3.03 -10.91
CA GLU A 4 -6.90 -4.06 -11.25
C GLU A 4 -5.66 -3.61 -12.03
N GLN A 5 -5.52 -2.34 -12.44
CA GLN A 5 -4.27 -1.84 -13.05
C GLN A 5 -3.76 -0.50 -12.51
N ALA A 6 -4.53 0.19 -11.67
CA ALA A 6 -4.16 1.54 -11.23
C ALA A 6 -3.29 1.57 -9.97
N THR A 7 -3.29 0.51 -9.14
CA THR A 7 -2.76 0.64 -7.77
C THR A 7 -1.25 0.88 -7.72
N ALA A 8 -0.43 0.15 -8.47
CA ALA A 8 1.03 0.33 -8.40
C ALA A 8 1.47 1.72 -8.87
N ALA A 9 0.91 2.23 -9.97
CA ALA A 9 1.19 3.56 -10.48
C ALA A 9 0.61 4.68 -9.60
N THR A 10 -0.45 4.39 -8.84
CA THR A 10 -1.10 5.37 -7.94
C THR A 10 -0.44 5.42 -6.56
N VAL A 11 0.26 4.38 -6.12
CA VAL A 11 0.96 4.35 -4.82
C VAL A 11 1.91 5.55 -4.59
N PRO A 12 2.73 5.98 -5.56
CA PRO A 12 3.54 7.19 -5.42
C PRO A 12 2.71 8.44 -5.09
N PHE A 13 1.54 8.59 -5.71
CA PHE A 13 0.62 9.70 -5.48
C PHE A 13 -0.05 9.61 -4.10
N LEU A 14 -0.43 8.41 -3.64
CA LEU A 14 -0.92 8.21 -2.27
C LEU A 14 0.12 8.62 -1.22
N TRP A 15 1.39 8.29 -1.45
CA TRP A 15 2.50 8.74 -0.59
C TRP A 15 2.66 10.25 -0.57
N GLU A 16 2.44 10.93 -1.70
CA GLU A 16 2.49 12.39 -1.78
C GLU A 16 1.34 13.00 -0.97
N LEU A 17 0.11 12.52 -1.17
CA LEU A 17 -1.05 13.01 -0.41
C LEU A 17 -0.91 12.80 1.10
N ALA A 18 -0.38 11.65 1.54
CA ALA A 18 -0.15 11.37 2.96
C ALA A 18 0.82 12.37 3.63
N GLN A 19 1.69 13.02 2.85
CA GLN A 19 2.68 13.97 3.36
C GLN A 19 2.23 15.42 3.31
N LEU A 20 1.10 15.74 2.66
CA LEU A 20 0.61 17.10 2.51
C LEU A 20 -0.26 17.51 3.71
N PRO A 21 0.17 18.47 4.55
CA PRO A 21 -0.56 18.83 5.78
C PRO A 21 -2.00 19.31 5.57
N GLN A 22 -2.31 19.85 4.38
CA GLN A 22 -3.65 20.34 4.03
C GLN A 22 -4.64 19.22 3.67
N VAL A 23 -4.18 17.98 3.48
CA VAL A 23 -5.06 16.85 3.20
C VAL A 23 -5.70 16.43 4.51
N THR A 24 -7.03 16.43 4.57
CA THR A 24 -7.77 16.12 5.79
C THR A 24 -7.88 14.62 6.06
N CYS A 25 -7.76 13.77 5.04
CA CYS A 25 -7.90 12.31 5.14
C CYS A 25 -6.55 11.55 5.11
N ARG A 26 -5.49 12.14 5.69
CA ARG A 26 -4.13 11.56 5.64
C ARG A 26 -4.07 10.21 6.34
N ALA A 27 -4.74 10.05 7.48
CA ALA A 27 -4.76 8.79 8.23
C ALA A 27 -5.37 7.65 7.39
N GLU A 28 -6.46 7.91 6.68
CA GLU A 28 -7.13 6.94 5.80
C GLU A 28 -6.27 6.58 4.60
N ILE A 29 -5.54 7.54 4.03
CA ILE A 29 -4.57 7.29 2.95
C ILE A 29 -3.46 6.37 3.45
N ILE A 30 -2.97 6.57 4.67
CA ILE A 30 -1.94 5.71 5.28
C ILE A 30 -2.50 4.30 5.55
N GLN A 31 -3.76 4.18 6.00
CA GLN A 31 -4.42 2.88 6.14
C GLN A 31 -4.64 2.18 4.80
N LEU A 32 -4.91 2.93 3.72
CA LEU A 32 -4.97 2.38 2.37
C LEU A 32 -3.59 1.86 1.92
N LEU A 33 -2.52 2.61 2.17
CA LEU A 33 -1.15 2.15 1.90
C LEU A 33 -0.82 0.86 2.67
N ARG A 34 -1.26 0.75 3.93
CA ARG A 34 -1.11 -0.47 4.75
C ARG A 34 -1.88 -1.65 4.16
N SER A 35 -3.12 -1.42 3.75
CA SER A 35 -3.97 -2.44 3.13
C SER A 35 -3.34 -2.96 1.83
N ILE A 36 -2.75 -2.07 1.03
CA ILE A 36 -2.01 -2.44 -0.18
C ILE A 36 -0.75 -3.24 0.18
N ALA A 37 0.03 -2.81 1.17
CA ALA A 37 1.25 -3.51 1.59
C ALA A 37 1.00 -4.94 2.10
N GLY A 38 -0.12 -5.14 2.80
CA GLY A 38 -0.55 -6.42 3.37
C GLY A 38 -1.33 -7.32 2.41
N ALA A 39 -1.75 -6.82 1.24
CA ALA A 39 -2.54 -7.61 0.28
C ALA A 39 -1.73 -8.83 -0.22
N ARG A 40 -2.19 -10.05 0.06
CA ARG A 40 -1.61 -11.31 -0.46
C ARG A 40 -2.68 -12.23 -1.05
N GLN A 41 -3.83 -11.66 -1.41
CA GLN A 41 -4.99 -12.44 -1.82
C GLN A 41 -4.73 -13.13 -3.16
N TRP A 42 -4.14 -12.42 -4.12
CA TRP A 42 -3.85 -12.97 -5.43
C TRP A 42 -2.69 -13.96 -5.40
N GLU A 43 -1.62 -13.66 -4.64
CA GLU A 43 -0.54 -14.63 -4.39
C GLU A 43 -1.07 -15.93 -3.77
N SER A 44 -1.93 -15.83 -2.74
CA SER A 44 -2.53 -17.01 -2.08
C SER A 44 -3.45 -17.80 -3.01
N THR A 45 -4.27 -17.11 -3.81
CA THR A 45 -5.20 -17.76 -4.74
C THR A 45 -4.45 -18.47 -5.87
N ALA A 46 -3.38 -17.87 -6.40
CA ALA A 46 -2.57 -18.47 -7.45
C ALA A 46 -1.81 -19.73 -6.98
N ALA A 47 -1.49 -19.83 -5.67
CA ALA A 47 -0.90 -21.05 -5.11
C ALA A 47 -1.85 -22.26 -5.21
N VAL A 48 -3.17 -22.04 -5.11
CA VAL A 48 -4.20 -23.09 -5.24
C VAL A 48 -4.67 -23.25 -6.69
N TYR A 49 -4.67 -22.16 -7.46
CA TYR A 49 -5.13 -22.13 -8.85
C TYR A 49 -4.08 -21.52 -9.79
N PRO A 50 -3.05 -22.28 -10.20
CA PRO A 50 -1.94 -21.77 -11.00
C PRO A 50 -2.34 -21.19 -12.36
N LYS A 51 -3.52 -21.57 -12.88
CA LYS A 51 -4.06 -21.06 -14.15
C LYS A 51 -4.28 -19.53 -14.15
N LEU A 52 -4.40 -18.91 -12.97
CA LEU A 52 -4.49 -17.45 -12.84
C LEU A 52 -3.22 -16.71 -13.27
N LEU A 53 -2.06 -17.38 -13.22
CA LEU A 53 -0.78 -16.80 -13.69
C LEU A 53 -0.74 -16.61 -15.21
N ASN A 54 -1.61 -17.30 -15.94
CA ASN A 54 -1.69 -17.23 -17.40
C ASN A 54 -2.69 -16.15 -17.88
N HIS A 55 -3.33 -15.40 -16.97
CA HIS A 55 -4.18 -14.28 -17.37
C HIS A 55 -3.33 -13.12 -17.87
N ARG A 56 -3.80 -12.48 -18.94
CA ARG A 56 -3.12 -11.36 -19.62
C ARG A 56 -2.80 -10.19 -18.67
N GLU A 57 -3.61 -10.01 -17.65
CA GLU A 57 -3.50 -8.94 -16.66
C GLU A 57 -2.68 -9.35 -15.42
N ASN A 58 -2.35 -10.64 -15.29
CA ASN A 58 -1.59 -11.26 -14.19
C ASN A 58 -1.76 -10.56 -12.82
N PRO A 59 -2.90 -10.78 -12.13
CA PRO A 59 -3.23 -10.10 -10.87
C PRO A 59 -2.18 -10.24 -9.77
N VAL A 60 -1.41 -11.33 -9.79
CA VAL A 60 -0.30 -11.59 -8.86
C VAL A 60 0.84 -10.59 -9.07
N VAL A 61 1.18 -10.31 -10.33
CA VAL A 61 2.22 -9.33 -10.66
C VAL A 61 1.79 -7.93 -10.23
N TRP A 62 0.53 -7.57 -10.46
CA TRP A 62 -0.02 -6.29 -10.03
C TRP A 62 0.02 -6.13 -8.50
N GLU A 63 -0.46 -7.13 -7.74
CA GLU A 63 -0.40 -7.13 -6.27
C GLU A 63 1.05 -6.95 -5.78
N ARG A 64 1.98 -7.72 -6.33
CA ARG A 64 3.40 -7.64 -5.97
C ARG A 64 4.00 -6.27 -6.27
N GLN A 65 3.73 -5.71 -7.45
CA GLN A 65 4.23 -4.39 -7.82
C GLN A 65 3.68 -3.29 -6.92
N ALA A 66 2.39 -3.34 -6.58
CA ALA A 66 1.78 -2.37 -5.68
C ALA A 66 2.43 -2.41 -4.28
N ARG A 67 2.63 -3.60 -3.71
CA ARG A 67 3.35 -3.78 -2.43
C ARG A 67 4.78 -3.26 -2.49
N GLN A 68 5.48 -3.56 -3.57
CA GLN A 68 6.86 -3.10 -3.76
C GLN A 68 6.93 -1.58 -3.89
N ALA A 69 5.96 -0.95 -4.57
CA ALA A 69 5.87 0.51 -4.66
C ALA A 69 5.65 1.16 -3.29
N VAL A 70 4.88 0.52 -2.39
CA VAL A 70 4.71 1.04 -1.01
C VAL A 70 6.04 0.98 -0.27
N ARG A 71 6.72 -0.18 -0.32
CA ARG A 71 8.03 -0.39 0.33
C ARG A 71 9.10 0.56 -0.18
N ALA A 72 9.12 0.85 -1.48
CA ALA A 72 10.14 1.70 -2.11
C ALA A 72 10.13 3.15 -1.59
N LYS A 73 9.01 3.64 -1.03
CA LYS A 73 8.88 4.99 -0.47
C LYS A 73 8.79 5.00 1.07
N SER A 74 9.21 3.93 1.75
CA SER A 74 9.19 3.83 3.22
C SER A 74 10.03 4.91 3.95
N GLY A 75 10.93 5.61 3.25
CA GLY A 75 11.69 6.73 3.82
C GLY A 75 10.83 7.90 4.35
N ALA A 76 9.55 7.98 3.95
CA ALA A 76 8.61 8.96 4.49
C ALA A 76 8.04 8.59 5.88
N LEU A 77 8.21 7.34 6.34
CA LEU A 77 7.62 6.85 7.60
C LEU A 77 8.11 7.65 8.81
N SER A 78 9.41 7.91 8.93
CA SER A 78 9.97 8.59 10.11
C SER A 78 9.37 9.99 10.32
N ARG A 79 9.08 10.72 9.23
CA ARG A 79 8.41 12.03 9.32
C ARG A 79 6.97 11.89 9.78
N LEU A 80 6.23 10.94 9.21
CA LEU A 80 4.81 10.74 9.51
C LEU A 80 4.57 10.13 10.91
N MET A 81 5.53 9.36 11.44
CA MET A 81 5.50 8.88 12.82
C MET A 81 5.71 9.99 13.85
N ALA A 82 6.38 11.07 13.45
CA ALA A 82 6.62 12.25 14.28
C ALA A 82 5.57 13.34 14.07
N ASP A 83 4.47 13.04 13.37
CA ASP A 83 3.35 13.97 13.19
C ASP A 83 2.64 14.19 14.54
N ASP A 84 2.19 15.42 14.80
CA ASP A 84 1.49 15.79 16.03
C ASP A 84 0.07 15.17 16.08
N ASP A 85 -0.48 14.81 14.91
CA ASP A 85 -1.75 14.09 14.81
C ASP A 85 -1.58 12.61 15.20
N ILE A 86 -2.22 12.24 16.32
CA ILE A 86 -2.18 10.88 16.88
C ILE A 86 -2.71 9.84 15.91
N GLU A 87 -3.73 10.16 15.10
CA GLU A 87 -4.28 9.20 14.14
C GLU A 87 -3.29 8.92 13.00
N ILE A 88 -2.56 9.95 12.57
CA ILE A 88 -1.50 9.82 11.56
C ILE A 88 -0.32 9.02 12.12
N ALA A 89 0.16 9.36 13.32
CA ALA A 89 1.26 8.64 13.96
C ALA A 89 0.91 7.15 14.19
N HIS A 90 -0.32 6.87 14.65
CA HIS A 90 -0.81 5.51 14.85
C HIS A 90 -0.92 4.73 13.53
N ALA A 91 -1.57 5.31 12.51
CA ALA A 91 -1.69 4.66 11.21
C ALA A 91 -0.32 4.39 10.56
N THR A 92 0.63 5.31 10.74
CA THR A 92 2.00 5.16 10.22
C THR A 92 2.75 4.05 10.94
N THR A 93 2.59 3.93 12.26
CA THR A 93 3.18 2.85 13.05
C THR A 93 2.66 1.48 12.60
N GLU A 94 1.35 1.37 12.37
CA GLU A 94 0.75 0.14 11.85
C GLU A 94 1.22 -0.19 10.43
N LEU A 95 1.38 0.82 9.57
CA LEU A 95 1.99 0.64 8.24
C LEU A 95 3.43 0.14 8.36
N ALA A 96 4.26 0.76 9.20
CA ALA A 96 5.65 0.36 9.41
C ALA A 96 5.75 -1.12 9.84
N ARG A 97 4.93 -1.53 10.80
CA ARG A 97 4.84 -2.93 11.25
C ARG A 97 4.49 -3.89 10.10
N THR A 98 3.55 -3.51 9.23
CA THR A 98 3.20 -4.32 8.04
C THR A 98 4.33 -4.39 7.01
N LEU A 99 5.21 -3.38 6.93
CA LEU A 99 6.35 -3.42 6.01
C LEU A 99 7.50 -4.31 6.50
N ASP A 100 7.63 -4.50 7.82
CA ASP A 100 8.61 -5.37 8.45
C ASP A 100 8.25 -6.89 8.38
N GLU A 101 7.02 -7.22 7.99
CA GLU A 101 6.50 -8.60 7.76
C GLU A 101 6.74 -9.15 6.34
#